data_AF-X1PV07-F1
#
_entry.id   AF-X1PV07-F1
#
_cell.length_a   1.000
_cell.length_b   1.000
_cell.length_c   1.000
_cell.angle_alpha   90.00
_cell.angle_beta   90.00
_cell.angle_gamma   90.00
#
_symmetry.space_group_name_H-M   'P 1'
#
loop_
_entity.id
_entity.type
_entity.pdbx_description
1 polymer ?
#
loop_
_entity_poly.entity_id
_entity_poly.type
_entity_poly.pdbx_seq_one_letter_code
_entity_poly.pdbx_strand_id
1 'polypeptide(L)'
;EVHDKFAAKFGRSYGNGIYKTHLTEDADTIIFAMGSVASQARNVIKKLRKDGLKVGLVSLKLFRPFPVSYLREFFKNKKQVVVFDRDVGYGYEGVLSYELKAALYGLKNSPFIKGFIVGLGGRDITDKHIIKGVYKAIEESKTGIITHKTDFIGLRLEELGDYDESEYFKGG
;
A
#
# COMPACT_ATOMS: atom_id res chain seq x y z
N GLU A 1 21.08 5.66 -13.44
CA GLU A 1 22.18 5.08 -14.24
C GLU A 1 22.03 3.57 -14.51
N VAL A 2 22.20 2.67 -13.52
CA VAL A 2 22.09 1.21 -13.77
C VAL A 2 20.72 0.82 -14.33
N HIS A 3 19.65 1.36 -13.75
CA HIS A 3 18.29 1.20 -14.24
C HIS A 3 18.13 1.61 -15.71
N ASP A 4 18.74 2.73 -16.11
CA ASP A 4 18.59 3.29 -17.47
C ASP A 4 19.37 2.47 -18.49
N LYS A 5 20.58 2.01 -18.12
CA LYS A 5 21.36 1.05 -18.90
C LYS A 5 20.61 -0.27 -19.09
N PHE A 6 19.93 -0.75 -18.04
CA PHE A 6 19.09 -1.94 -18.14
C PHE A 6 17.90 -1.72 -19.09
N ALA A 7 17.21 -0.58 -18.97
CA ALA A 7 16.09 -0.25 -19.85
C ALA A 7 16.51 -0.15 -21.32
N ALA A 8 17.64 0.49 -21.61
CA ALA A 8 18.19 0.59 -22.95
C ALA A 8 18.56 -0.78 -23.54
N LYS A 9 19.16 -1.67 -22.74
CA LYS A 9 19.61 -2.99 -23.19
C LYS A 9 18.48 -4.00 -23.37
N PHE A 10 17.46 -3.96 -22.51
CA PHE A 10 16.44 -5.01 -22.42
C PHE A 10 15.01 -4.55 -22.75
N GLY A 11 14.81 -3.27 -23.11
CA GLY A 11 13.50 -2.72 -23.44
C GLY A 11 12.50 -2.68 -22.27
N ARG A 12 12.97 -2.83 -21.03
CA ARG A 12 12.13 -2.90 -19.82
C ARG A 12 12.55 -1.86 -18.80
N SER A 13 11.61 -0.99 -18.41
CA SER A 13 11.81 0.04 -17.38
C SER A 13 11.01 -0.25 -16.10
N TYR A 14 11.66 0.05 -14.98
CA TYR A 14 11.10 -0.03 -13.63
C TYR A 14 10.89 1.37 -13.02
N GLY A 15 10.63 2.37 -13.86
CA GLY A 15 10.36 3.75 -13.45
C GLY A 15 11.65 4.55 -13.39
N ASN A 16 12.02 5.06 -12.22
CA ASN A 16 13.30 5.73 -11.98
C ASN A 16 14.30 4.84 -11.20
N GLY A 17 14.03 3.54 -11.13
CA GLY A 17 14.79 2.58 -10.32
C GLY A 17 14.43 2.59 -8.82
N ILE A 18 13.74 3.63 -8.34
CA ILE A 18 13.29 3.77 -6.95
C ILE A 18 11.83 3.37 -6.82
N TYR A 19 10.98 3.90 -7.70
CA TYR A 19 9.58 3.53 -7.82
C TYR A 19 9.11 3.65 -9.28
N LYS A 20 7.98 3.01 -9.58
CA LYS A 20 7.28 3.13 -10.86
C LYS A 20 5.88 3.65 -10.64
N THR A 21 5.53 4.74 -11.31
CA THR A 21 4.19 5.32 -11.27
C THR A 21 3.27 4.70 -12.32
N HIS A 22 1.96 4.83 -12.11
CA HIS A 22 0.93 4.50 -13.08
C HIS A 22 -0.30 5.39 -12.83
N LEU A 23 -0.60 6.27 -13.80
CA LEU A 23 -1.76 7.17 -13.81
C LEU A 23 -1.87 8.04 -12.54
N THR A 24 -0.79 8.74 -12.19
CA THR A 24 -0.64 9.49 -10.93
C THR A 24 -0.78 11.01 -11.08
N GLU A 25 -0.88 11.51 -12.31
CA GLU A 25 -0.83 12.92 -12.67
C GLU A 25 -2.09 13.66 -12.20
N ASP A 26 -3.26 13.07 -12.41
CA ASP A 26 -4.59 13.55 -12.04
C ASP A 26 -5.19 12.79 -10.84
N ALA A 27 -4.42 11.88 -10.22
CA ALA A 27 -4.90 11.01 -9.18
C ALA A 27 -5.20 11.76 -7.87
N ASP A 28 -6.44 11.66 -7.41
CA ASP A 28 -6.84 12.08 -6.07
C ASP A 28 -6.36 11.08 -5.02
N THR A 29 -6.43 9.78 -5.33
CA THR A 29 -5.99 8.67 -4.48
C THR A 29 -4.79 7.98 -5.09
N ILE A 30 -3.72 7.79 -4.31
CA ILE A 30 -2.56 7.04 -4.77
C ILE A 30 -2.42 5.76 -3.95
N ILE A 31 -2.47 4.62 -4.62
CA ILE A 31 -2.07 3.36 -4.00
C ILE A 31 -0.54 3.34 -3.93
N PHE A 32 0.02 3.09 -2.75
CA PHE A 32 1.45 2.84 -2.54
C PHE A 32 1.64 1.39 -2.11
N ALA A 33 2.40 0.63 -2.89
CA ALA A 33 2.59 -0.80 -2.64
C ALA A 33 3.92 -1.29 -3.23
N MET A 34 4.34 -2.48 -2.83
CA MET A 34 5.51 -3.16 -3.40
C MET A 34 5.19 -4.60 -3.84
N GLY A 35 6.10 -5.21 -4.58
CA GLY A 35 6.00 -6.62 -4.98
C GLY A 35 4.72 -6.99 -5.73
N SER A 36 4.16 -8.17 -5.40
CA SER A 36 2.94 -8.69 -6.03
C SER A 36 1.70 -7.85 -5.74
N VAL A 37 1.64 -7.19 -4.58
CA VAL A 37 0.53 -6.29 -4.20
C VAL A 37 0.41 -5.13 -5.18
N ALA A 38 1.54 -4.53 -5.58
CA ALA A 38 1.56 -3.46 -6.57
C ALA A 38 1.12 -3.95 -7.97
N SER A 39 1.39 -5.22 -8.31
CA SER A 39 0.91 -5.80 -9.57
C SER A 39 -0.61 -5.99 -9.56
N GLN A 40 -1.17 -6.49 -8.45
CA GLN A 40 -2.63 -6.60 -8.31
C GLN A 40 -3.31 -5.24 -8.30
N ALA A 41 -2.76 -4.26 -7.57
CA ALA A 41 -3.27 -2.89 -7.58
C ALA A 41 -3.32 -2.27 -8.98
N ARG A 42 -2.29 -2.51 -9.82
CA ARG A 42 -2.29 -2.04 -11.22
C ARG A 42 -3.45 -2.59 -12.03
N ASN A 43 -3.79 -3.87 -11.84
CA ASN A 43 -4.91 -4.51 -12.55
C ASN A 43 -6.26 -3.89 -12.15
N VAL A 44 -6.38 -3.52 -10.88
CA VAL A 44 -7.62 -2.97 -10.29
C VAL A 44 -7.84 -1.50 -10.66
N ILE A 45 -6.79 -0.72 -10.88
CA ILE A 45 -6.90 0.71 -11.18
C ILE A 45 -7.86 1.01 -12.34
N LYS A 46 -7.83 0.19 -13.41
CA LYS A 46 -8.75 0.38 -14.54
C LYS A 46 -10.23 0.25 -14.12
N LYS A 47 -10.54 -0.63 -13.16
CA LYS A 47 -11.90 -0.79 -12.62
C LYS A 47 -12.29 0.41 -11.77
N LEU A 48 -11.44 0.80 -10.82
CA LEU A 48 -11.68 1.97 -9.96
C LEU A 48 -11.88 3.26 -10.76
N ARG A 49 -11.10 3.46 -11.84
CA ARG A 49 -11.26 4.63 -12.72
C ARG A 49 -12.53 4.59 -13.56
N LYS A 50 -13.00 3.40 -13.97
CA LYS A 50 -14.31 3.25 -14.62
C LYS A 50 -15.47 3.61 -13.68
N ASP A 51 -15.29 3.38 -12.39
CA ASP A 51 -16.24 3.79 -11.34
C ASP A 51 -16.13 5.29 -10.99
N GLY A 52 -15.35 6.07 -11.75
CA GLY A 52 -15.20 7.52 -11.57
C GLY A 52 -14.14 7.94 -10.55
N LEU A 53 -13.41 7.00 -9.94
CA LEU A 53 -12.37 7.31 -8.96
C LEU A 53 -11.03 7.61 -9.64
N LYS A 54 -10.43 8.77 -9.37
CA LYS A 54 -9.10 9.12 -9.88
C LYS A 54 -8.00 8.44 -9.05
N VAL A 55 -7.77 7.15 -9.30
CA VAL A 55 -6.81 6.32 -8.55
C VAL A 55 -5.56 6.04 -9.37
N GLY A 56 -4.39 6.40 -8.83
CA GLY A 56 -3.07 6.07 -9.37
C GLY A 56 -2.32 5.04 -8.52
N LEU A 57 -1.17 4.59 -8.99
CA LEU A 57 -0.26 3.68 -8.26
C LEU A 57 1.17 4.21 -8.26
N VAL A 58 1.81 4.09 -7.10
CA VAL A 58 3.27 4.13 -6.93
C VAL A 58 3.72 2.74 -6.48
N SER A 59 4.45 2.04 -7.34
CA SER A 59 5.05 0.75 -7.05
C SER A 59 6.49 0.94 -6.62
N LEU A 60 6.78 0.78 -5.32
CA LEU A 60 8.15 0.88 -4.80
C LEU A 60 9.02 -0.26 -5.34
N LYS A 61 10.25 0.08 -5.75
CA LYS A 61 11.27 -0.84 -6.27
C LYS A 61 12.48 -0.95 -5.35
N LEU A 62 12.87 0.16 -4.73
CA LEU A 62 13.96 0.21 -3.76
C LEU A 62 13.39 0.41 -2.36
N PHE A 63 13.38 -0.65 -1.54
CA PHE A 63 12.97 -0.54 -0.14
C PHE A 63 14.12 -0.12 0.78
N ARG A 64 15.34 -0.62 0.52
CA ARG A 64 16.55 -0.23 1.28
C ARG A 64 17.70 0.14 0.33
N PRO A 65 18.43 1.25 0.59
CA PRO A 65 18.09 2.29 1.57
C PRO A 65 16.72 2.94 1.27
N PHE A 66 15.95 3.29 2.31
CA PHE A 66 14.59 3.80 2.10
C PHE A 66 14.63 5.18 1.44
N PRO A 67 13.91 5.41 0.34
CA PRO A 67 14.11 6.59 -0.49
C PRO A 67 13.32 7.81 0.01
N VAL A 68 13.60 8.26 1.23
CA VAL A 68 12.87 9.32 1.94
C VAL A 68 12.72 10.59 1.10
N SER A 69 13.82 11.13 0.56
CA SER A 69 13.81 12.39 -0.19
C SER A 69 12.91 12.33 -1.43
N TYR A 70 12.98 11.23 -2.19
CA TYR A 70 12.16 11.01 -3.37
C TYR A 70 10.68 10.83 -3.04
N LEU A 71 10.36 10.11 -1.97
CA LEU A 71 8.98 9.91 -1.53
C LEU A 71 8.37 11.21 -1.01
N ARG A 72 9.13 12.00 -0.24
CA ARG A 72 8.69 13.34 0.21
C ARG A 72 8.40 14.25 -0.97
N GLU A 73 9.30 14.30 -1.95
CA GLU A 73 9.12 15.10 -3.15
C GLU A 73 7.90 14.67 -3.97
N PHE A 74 7.65 13.37 -4.09
CA PHE A 74 6.51 12.85 -4.85
C PHE A 74 5.17 13.06 -4.13
N PHE A 75 5.13 12.80 -2.82
CA PHE A 75 3.90 12.80 -2.04
C PHE A 75 3.54 14.18 -1.47
N LYS A 76 4.42 15.18 -1.53
CA LYS A 76 4.05 16.56 -1.14
C LYS A 76 2.83 17.02 -1.94
N ASN A 77 1.88 17.64 -1.25
CA ASN A 77 0.64 18.16 -1.85
C ASN A 77 -0.27 17.10 -2.49
N LYS A 78 -0.02 15.80 -2.30
CA LYS A 78 -0.98 14.76 -2.65
C LYS A 78 -2.10 14.73 -1.61
N LYS A 79 -3.30 14.38 -2.04
CA LYS A 79 -4.49 14.42 -1.19
C LYS A 79 -4.56 13.21 -0.25
N GLN A 80 -4.44 12.01 -0.80
CA GLN A 80 -4.50 10.78 -0.01
C GLN A 80 -3.63 9.66 -0.60
N VAL A 81 -3.12 8.80 0.29
CA VAL A 81 -2.34 7.62 -0.03
C VAL A 81 -2.94 6.41 0.67
N VAL A 82 -3.10 5.33 -0.08
CA VAL A 82 -3.55 4.03 0.43
C VAL A 82 -2.40 3.06 0.34
N VAL A 83 -1.97 2.52 1.48
CA VAL A 83 -0.85 1.58 1.55
C VAL A 83 -1.39 0.17 1.74
N PHE A 84 -0.90 -0.79 0.94
CA PHE A 84 -1.19 -2.20 1.13
C PHE A 84 0.10 -2.97 1.43
N ASP A 85 0.15 -3.54 2.62
CA ASP A 85 1.25 -4.34 3.12
C ASP A 85 0.89 -5.83 3.10
N ARG A 86 1.87 -6.68 2.80
CA ARG A 86 1.74 -8.15 2.89
C ARG A 86 2.50 -8.72 4.08
N ASP A 87 2.66 -7.90 5.10
CA ASP A 87 3.42 -8.14 6.30
C ASP A 87 2.78 -7.38 7.47
N VAL A 88 3.28 -7.65 8.66
CA VAL A 88 2.88 -6.96 9.88
C VAL A 88 4.14 -6.62 10.68
N GLY A 89 4.31 -5.34 11.02
CA GLY A 89 5.18 -4.97 12.13
C GLY A 89 4.45 -5.32 13.42
N TYR A 90 4.90 -6.36 14.12
CA TYR A 90 4.25 -6.83 15.34
C TYR A 90 4.06 -5.68 16.35
N GLY A 91 2.84 -5.56 16.89
CA GLY A 91 2.44 -4.47 17.78
C GLY A 91 2.09 -3.16 17.09
N TYR A 92 2.10 -3.09 15.75
CA TYR A 92 1.82 -1.86 15.01
C TYR A 92 1.05 -2.10 13.69
N GLU A 93 1.56 -1.58 12.57
CA GLU A 93 0.96 -1.68 11.23
C GLU A 93 1.91 -2.33 10.22
N GLY A 94 1.52 -2.33 8.94
CA GLY A 94 2.37 -2.80 7.85
C GLY A 94 3.65 -1.98 7.69
N VAL A 95 4.75 -2.64 7.34
CA VAL A 95 6.09 -2.04 7.33
C VAL A 95 6.20 -0.87 6.35
N LEU A 96 5.64 -1.00 5.15
CA LEU A 96 5.65 0.07 4.17
C LEU A 96 4.84 1.28 4.63
N SER A 97 3.73 1.04 5.32
CA SER A 97 2.85 2.10 5.84
C SER A 97 3.56 2.96 6.87
N TYR A 98 4.17 2.37 7.91
CA TYR A 98 4.85 3.17 8.93
C TYR A 98 6.13 3.82 8.43
N GLU A 99 6.88 3.19 7.52
CA GLU A 99 8.07 3.79 6.89
C GLU A 99 7.69 5.00 6.04
N LEU A 100 6.57 4.91 5.30
CA LEU A 100 6.04 6.05 4.56
C LEU A 100 5.63 7.17 5.51
N LYS A 101 4.87 6.87 6.57
CA LYS A 101 4.45 7.88 7.56
C LYS A 101 5.64 8.57 8.21
N ALA A 102 6.66 7.80 8.60
CA ALA A 102 7.91 8.34 9.15
C ALA A 102 8.65 9.22 8.13
N ALA A 103 8.74 8.78 6.86
CA ALA A 103 9.37 9.55 5.80
C ALA A 103 8.64 10.87 5.50
N LEU A 104 7.31 10.91 5.65
CA LEU A 104 6.48 12.08 5.41
C LEU A 104 6.27 12.96 6.65
N TYR A 105 6.74 12.52 7.83
CA TYR A 105 6.65 13.29 9.07
C TYR A 105 7.25 14.70 8.90
N GLY A 106 6.55 15.70 9.43
CA GLY A 106 6.92 17.12 9.31
C GLY A 106 6.67 17.76 7.94
N LEU A 107 6.06 17.06 6.96
CA LEU A 107 5.56 17.74 5.75
C LEU A 107 4.34 18.60 6.07
N LYS A 108 4.40 19.89 5.71
CA LYS A 108 3.31 20.85 5.91
C LYS A 108 1.99 20.42 5.25
N ASN A 109 2.08 19.90 4.03
CA ASN A 109 0.94 19.41 3.25
C ASN A 109 1.08 17.90 3.04
N SER A 110 1.10 17.14 4.13
CA SER A 110 1.12 15.68 4.08
C SER A 110 -0.24 15.14 3.60
N PRO A 111 -0.27 14.12 2.73
CA PRO A 111 -1.51 13.44 2.39
C PRO A 111 -2.13 12.76 3.62
N PHE A 112 -3.43 12.51 3.54
CA PHE A 112 -4.06 11.49 4.39
C PHE A 112 -3.49 10.11 4.03
N ILE A 113 -3.06 9.32 5.01
CA ILE A 113 -2.44 8.01 4.76
C ILE A 113 -3.23 6.93 5.51
N LYS A 114 -3.69 5.92 4.77
CA LYS A 114 -4.34 4.75 5.35
C LYS A 114 -3.65 3.47 4.89
N GLY A 115 -3.19 2.68 5.86
CA GLY A 115 -2.59 1.36 5.63
C GLY A 115 -3.59 0.22 5.81
N PHE A 116 -3.41 -0.83 5.01
CA PHE A 116 -4.13 -2.10 5.10
C PHE A 116 -3.16 -3.26 5.05
N ILE A 117 -3.38 -4.27 5.88
CA ILE A 117 -2.66 -5.54 5.81
C ILE A 117 -3.50 -6.54 5.01
N VAL A 118 -2.87 -7.15 4.00
CA VAL A 118 -3.49 -8.12 3.08
C VAL A 118 -2.64 -9.37 2.93
N GLY A 119 -3.24 -10.49 2.54
CA GLY A 119 -2.50 -11.67 2.09
C GLY A 119 -1.56 -12.31 3.12
N LEU A 120 -1.81 -12.09 4.42
CA LEU A 120 -1.07 -12.74 5.51
C LEU A 120 -1.20 -14.26 5.45
N GLY A 121 -0.10 -14.95 5.78
CA GLY A 121 -0.01 -16.41 5.72
C GLY A 121 0.01 -16.95 4.29
N GLY A 122 0.47 -16.14 3.32
CA GLY A 122 0.52 -16.55 1.91
C GLY A 122 -0.84 -16.55 1.20
N ARG A 123 -1.91 -16.11 1.87
CA ARG A 123 -3.26 -16.00 1.29
C ARG A 123 -3.26 -15.13 0.02
N ASP A 124 -4.19 -15.44 -0.87
CA ASP A 124 -4.33 -14.73 -2.13
C ASP A 124 -4.86 -13.30 -1.94
N ILE A 125 -4.43 -12.40 -2.82
CA ILE A 125 -4.83 -10.99 -2.83
C ILE A 125 -5.68 -10.74 -4.06
N THR A 126 -7.00 -10.72 -3.85
CA THR A 126 -7.98 -10.53 -4.92
C THR A 126 -8.22 -9.06 -5.22
N ASP A 127 -8.76 -8.78 -6.42
CA ASP A 127 -9.24 -7.45 -6.79
C ASP A 127 -10.19 -6.85 -5.76
N LYS A 128 -11.09 -7.68 -5.20
CA LYS A 128 -12.07 -7.26 -4.18
C LYS A 128 -11.40 -6.70 -2.94
N HIS A 129 -10.24 -7.25 -2.54
CA HIS A 129 -9.49 -6.77 -1.37
C HIS A 129 -8.96 -5.35 -1.60
N ILE A 130 -8.35 -5.10 -2.76
CA ILE A 130 -7.80 -3.79 -3.11
C ILE A 130 -8.94 -2.76 -3.26
N ILE A 131 -10.01 -3.12 -3.96
CA ILE A 131 -11.18 -2.26 -4.15
C ILE A 131 -11.77 -1.87 -2.79
N LYS A 132 -12.01 -2.84 -1.90
CA LYS A 132 -12.54 -2.60 -0.55
C LYS A 132 -11.67 -1.63 0.24
N GLY A 133 -10.35 -1.83 0.23
CA GLY A 133 -9.41 -0.93 0.92
C GLY A 133 -9.45 0.50 0.38
N VAL A 134 -9.51 0.67 -0.95
CA VAL A 134 -9.58 1.99 -1.58
C VAL A 134 -10.87 2.72 -1.20
N TYR A 135 -12.04 2.10 -1.33
CA TYR A 135 -13.31 2.72 -0.95
C TYR A 135 -13.34 3.09 0.54
N LYS A 136 -12.88 2.18 1.41
CA LYS A 136 -12.80 2.45 2.86
C LYS A 136 -11.88 3.63 3.17
N ALA A 137 -10.70 3.70 2.55
CA ALA A 137 -9.79 4.83 2.75
C ALA A 137 -10.37 6.16 2.26
N ILE A 138 -11.09 6.17 1.14
CA ILE A 138 -11.76 7.38 0.62
C ILE A 138 -12.85 7.85 1.59
N GLU A 139 -13.59 6.93 2.19
CA GLU A 139 -14.62 7.26 3.17
C GLU A 139 -14.02 7.83 4.46
N GLU A 140 -12.98 7.17 5.01
CA GLU A 140 -12.26 7.66 6.19
C GLU A 140 -11.56 9.01 5.93
N SER A 141 -11.05 9.22 4.71
CA SER A 141 -10.44 10.50 4.34
C SER A 141 -11.44 11.67 4.37
N LYS A 142 -12.75 11.43 4.21
CA LYS A 142 -13.78 12.48 4.27
C LYS A 142 -14.06 12.93 5.70
N THR A 143 -13.96 12.02 6.67
CA THR A 143 -14.19 12.35 8.09
C THR A 143 -12.95 12.96 8.73
N GLY A 144 -11.77 12.78 8.11
CA GLY A 144 -10.50 13.31 8.62
C GLY A 144 -9.99 12.58 9.86
N ILE A 145 -10.64 11.47 10.26
CA ILE A 145 -10.23 10.69 11.41
C ILE A 145 -8.96 9.92 11.04
N ILE A 146 -7.82 10.38 11.58
CA ILE A 146 -6.56 9.68 11.48
C ILE A 146 -6.55 8.59 12.56
N THR A 147 -6.75 7.34 12.16
CA THR A 147 -6.69 6.20 13.09
C THR A 147 -5.32 5.52 13.04
N HIS A 148 -4.80 5.18 14.22
CA HIS A 148 -3.64 4.28 14.35
C HIS A 148 -4.02 2.81 14.19
N LYS A 149 -5.31 2.50 14.07
CA LYS A 149 -5.79 1.12 13.92
C LYS A 149 -5.53 0.61 12.51
N THR A 150 -4.70 -0.42 12.44
CA THR A 150 -4.47 -1.19 11.22
C THR A 150 -5.68 -2.03 10.88
N ASP A 151 -6.12 -1.95 9.63
CA ASP A 151 -7.18 -2.79 9.11
C ASP A 151 -6.60 -3.99 8.37
N PHE A 152 -7.18 -5.16 8.64
CA PHE A 152 -6.84 -6.39 7.95
C PHE A 152 -7.93 -6.73 6.93
N ILE A 153 -7.52 -7.07 5.71
CA ILE A 153 -8.45 -7.45 4.63
C ILE A 153 -8.09 -8.86 4.13
N GLY A 154 -9.12 -9.70 3.98
CA GLY A 154 -8.96 -11.07 3.48
C GLY A 154 -8.47 -12.05 4.56
N LEU A 155 -8.55 -11.67 5.84
CA LEU A 155 -8.53 -12.65 6.92
C LEU A 155 -9.85 -13.40 6.93
N ARG A 156 -9.77 -14.71 7.15
CA ARG A 156 -10.93 -15.61 7.31
C ARG A 156 -11.07 -15.89 8.79
N LEU A 157 -11.29 -14.82 9.58
CA LEU A 157 -11.38 -14.95 11.03
C LEU A 157 -12.57 -15.81 11.43
N GLU A 158 -13.62 -15.83 10.61
CA GLU A 158 -14.79 -16.67 10.83
C GLU A 158 -14.46 -18.18 10.76
N GLU A 159 -13.38 -18.56 10.06
CA GLU A 159 -12.92 -19.95 9.96
C GLU A 159 -12.07 -20.38 11.16
N LEU A 160 -11.62 -19.45 12.01
CA LEU A 160 -10.72 -19.76 13.13
C LEU A 160 -11.45 -20.24 14.39
N GLY A 161 -12.79 -20.22 14.41
CA GLY A 161 -13.59 -20.53 15.60
C GLY A 161 -13.21 -19.66 16.81
N ASP A 162 -13.78 -19.98 17.97
CA ASP A 162 -13.28 -19.45 19.24
C ASP A 162 -11.95 -20.17 19.54
N TYR A 163 -10.84 -19.56 19.09
CA TYR A 163 -9.50 -20.04 19.40
C TYR A 163 -9.31 -20.06 20.93
N ASP A 164 -9.26 -21.24 21.52
CA ASP A 164 -8.93 -21.44 22.92
C ASP A 164 -7.42 -21.51 23.10
N GLU A 165 -6.83 -20.44 23.63
CA GLU A 165 -5.40 -20.35 23.99
C GLU A 165 -4.96 -21.51 24.91
N SER A 166 -5.88 -22.13 25.66
CA SER A 166 -5.58 -23.27 26.54
C SER A 166 -5.18 -24.55 25.80
N GLU A 167 -5.50 -24.67 24.51
CA GLU A 167 -5.12 -25.83 23.69
C GLU A 167 -3.70 -25.74 23.13
N TYR A 168 -3.14 -24.54 23.01
CA TYR A 168 -1.81 -24.33 22.39
C TYR A 168 -0.67 -24.99 23.19
N PHE A 169 -0.76 -24.99 24.52
CA PHE A 169 0.28 -25.54 25.40
C PHE A 169 0.12 -27.03 25.71
N LYS A 170 -0.95 -27.69 25.21
CA LYS A 170 -1.22 -29.12 25.50
C LYS A 170 -0.48 -30.09 24.57
N GLY A 171 0.20 -29.59 23.53
CA GLY A 171 0.87 -30.40 22.51
C GLY A 171 2.40 -30.46 22.58
N GLY A 172 3.00 -30.19 23.74
CA GLY A 172 4.46 -30.26 23.97
C GLY A 172 4.90 -31.53 24.68
#